data_AF-A0A853CPL1-F1
#
_entry.id   AF-A0A853CPL1-F1
#
_cell.length_a   1.000
_cell.length_b   1.000
_cell.length_c   1.000
_cell.angle_alpha   90.00
_cell.angle_beta   90.00
_cell.angle_gamma   90.00
#
_symmetry.space_group_name_H-M   'P 1'
#
loop_
_entity.id
_entity.type
_entity.pdbx_description
1 polymer ?
#
loop_
_entity_poly.entity_id
_entity_poly.type
_entity_poly.pdbx_seq_one_letter_code
_entity_poly.pdbx_strand_id
1 'polypeptide(L)'
;MRTGKAALSRIAPRAVRRRPGGPVQGIDRLVRNVETGRFERSLSALTAGGAVVTAAEIYFEHDKASFGNRWMWAPVILGPIGAVAGVAGFFSRTAAKTALPIASATIVANGLQGVWLHARGIGQKPGGWRNLRYNLEMGPPLLAPLLVTLVGGMGLLAAILRREK
;
A
#
# COMPACT_ATOMS: atom_id res chain seq x y z
N MET A 1 -45.97 43.58 58.84
CA MET A 1 -44.86 42.61 58.85
C MET A 1 -44.86 41.84 57.54
N ARG A 2 -43.77 41.94 56.77
CA ARG A 2 -43.59 41.36 55.43
C ARG A 2 -42.54 40.26 55.59
N THR A 3 -42.89 38.99 55.36
CA THR A 3 -41.90 37.89 55.32
C THR A 3 -42.00 37.20 53.97
N GLY A 4 -40.97 37.45 53.14
CA GLY A 4 -40.85 36.92 51.80
C GLY A 4 -40.40 35.45 51.80
N LYS A 5 -41.03 34.65 50.95
CA LYS A 5 -40.49 33.34 50.54
C LYS A 5 -39.68 33.55 49.26
N ALA A 6 -38.36 33.40 49.36
CA ALA A 6 -37.47 33.37 48.22
C ALA A 6 -37.68 32.07 47.43
N ALA A 7 -38.15 32.18 46.19
CA ALA A 7 -38.20 31.07 45.25
C ALA A 7 -36.80 30.83 44.67
N LEU A 8 -36.12 29.79 45.15
CA LEU A 8 -34.87 29.31 44.56
C LEU A 8 -35.17 28.60 43.24
N SER A 9 -35.08 29.33 42.14
CA SER A 9 -35.05 28.80 40.78
C SER A 9 -33.80 27.93 40.59
N ARG A 10 -33.98 26.60 40.56
CA ARG A 10 -32.93 25.66 40.15
C ARG A 10 -32.60 25.89 38.67
N ILE A 11 -31.44 26.49 38.40
CA ILE A 11 -30.87 26.57 37.06
C ILE A 11 -30.43 25.16 36.67
N ALA A 12 -31.19 24.51 35.79
CA ALA A 12 -30.75 23.26 35.17
C ALA A 12 -29.53 23.55 34.26
N PRO A 13 -28.47 22.72 34.28
CA PRO A 13 -27.35 22.90 33.37
C PRO A 13 -27.85 22.71 31.94
N ARG A 14 -27.75 23.78 31.13
CA ARG A 14 -27.97 23.70 29.68
C ARG A 14 -27.04 22.61 29.13
N ALA A 15 -27.61 21.52 28.65
CA ALA A 15 -26.88 20.53 27.88
C ALA A 15 -26.20 21.25 26.72
N VAL A 16 -24.87 21.32 26.75
CA VAL A 16 -24.07 21.81 25.64
C VAL A 16 -24.28 20.82 24.50
N ARG A 17 -25.22 21.15 23.60
CA ARG A 17 -25.40 20.45 22.33
C ARG A 17 -24.08 20.58 21.58
N ARG A 18 -23.27 19.51 21.60
CA ARG A 18 -22.09 19.40 20.73
C ARG A 18 -22.58 19.61 19.30
N ARG A 19 -22.23 20.73 18.69
CA ARG A 19 -22.50 20.97 17.27
C ARG A 19 -21.86 19.80 16.50
N PRO A 20 -22.58 19.15 15.58
CA PRO A 20 -21.94 18.20 14.68
C PRO A 20 -20.81 18.96 13.99
N GLY A 21 -19.58 18.45 14.13
CA GLY A 21 -18.40 19.03 13.47
C GLY A 21 -18.71 19.24 11.99
N GLY A 22 -18.27 20.38 11.46
CA GLY A 22 -18.51 20.79 10.08
C GLY A 22 -18.11 19.70 9.06
N PRO A 23 -18.52 19.86 7.79
CA PRO A 23 -18.25 18.88 6.75
C PRO A 23 -16.76 18.54 6.73
N VAL A 24 -16.44 17.30 7.09
CA VAL A 24 -15.09 16.75 7.11
C VAL A 24 -14.58 16.82 5.67
N GLN A 25 -13.68 17.76 5.39
CA GLN A 25 -13.14 17.96 4.04
C GLN A 25 -12.23 16.78 3.68
N GLY A 26 -11.99 16.55 2.39
CA GLY A 26 -11.42 15.30 1.86
C GLY A 26 -10.19 14.76 2.60
N ILE A 27 -9.24 15.64 2.98
CA ILE A 27 -8.03 15.27 3.74
C ILE A 27 -8.38 14.80 5.15
N ASP A 28 -9.25 15.51 5.88
CA ASP A 28 -9.67 15.12 7.23
C ASP A 28 -10.36 13.75 7.25
N ARG A 29 -11.05 13.40 6.16
CA ARG A 29 -11.65 12.07 5.99
C ARG A 29 -10.58 11.00 5.75
N LEU A 30 -9.57 11.29 4.95
CA LEU A 30 -8.42 10.41 4.74
C LEU A 30 -7.64 10.18 6.03
N VAL A 31 -7.33 11.24 6.78
CA VAL A 31 -6.63 11.17 8.07
C VAL A 31 -7.43 10.31 9.04
N ARG A 32 -8.72 10.58 9.21
CA ARG A 32 -9.60 9.75 10.07
C ARG A 32 -9.66 8.29 9.61
N ASN A 33 -9.66 8.06 8.31
CA ASN A 33 -9.63 6.71 7.74
C ASN A 33 -8.32 6.00 8.13
N VAL A 34 -7.17 6.67 8.02
CA VAL A 34 -5.87 6.13 8.48
C VAL A 34 -5.91 5.84 9.99
N GLU A 35 -6.32 6.81 10.81
CA GLU A 35 -6.41 6.67 12.27
C GLU A 35 -7.32 5.52 12.71
N THR A 36 -8.37 5.24 11.94
CA THR A 36 -9.36 4.18 12.26
C THR A 36 -9.11 2.87 11.50
N GLY A 37 -7.97 2.76 10.81
CA GLY A 37 -7.57 1.57 10.05
C GLY A 37 -8.49 1.25 8.86
N ARG A 38 -9.13 2.26 8.27
CA ARG A 38 -10.02 2.16 7.12
C ARG A 38 -9.29 2.54 5.82
N PHE A 39 -8.47 1.65 5.28
CA PHE A 39 -7.68 1.92 4.08
C PHE A 39 -7.73 0.79 3.03
N GLU A 40 -8.66 -0.16 3.15
CA GLU A 40 -8.76 -1.33 2.25
C GLU A 40 -8.92 -0.95 0.77
N ARG A 41 -9.86 -0.07 0.42
CA ARG A 41 -10.08 0.34 -0.98
C ARG A 41 -8.91 1.17 -1.48
N SER A 42 -8.45 2.13 -0.68
CA SER A 42 -7.34 3.01 -1.08
C SER A 42 -6.09 2.18 -1.37
N LEU A 43 -5.74 1.23 -0.51
CA LEU A 43 -4.61 0.33 -0.75
C LEU A 43 -4.87 -0.67 -1.88
N SER A 44 -6.09 -1.14 -2.08
CA SER A 44 -6.43 -1.99 -3.25
C SER A 44 -6.20 -1.22 -4.57
N ALA A 45 -6.61 0.05 -4.62
CA ALA A 45 -6.40 0.92 -5.78
C ALA A 45 -4.92 1.27 -5.97
N LEU A 46 -4.19 1.58 -4.89
CA LEU A 46 -2.75 1.82 -4.94
C LEU A 46 -1.97 0.57 -5.36
N THR A 47 -2.40 -0.62 -4.93
CA THR A 47 -1.85 -1.89 -5.41
C THR A 47 -2.09 -2.04 -6.90
N ALA A 48 -3.30 -1.73 -7.39
CA ALA A 48 -3.60 -1.83 -8.81
C ALA A 48 -2.76 -0.88 -9.67
N GLY A 49 -2.77 0.41 -9.31
CA GLY A 49 -2.00 1.44 -10.03
C GLY A 49 -0.49 1.18 -9.95
N GLY A 50 0.00 0.87 -8.75
CA GLY A 50 1.39 0.50 -8.52
C GLY A 50 1.80 -0.72 -9.33
N ALA A 51 0.96 -1.76 -9.40
CA ALA A 51 1.26 -2.95 -10.19
C ALA A 51 1.37 -2.65 -11.68
N VAL A 52 0.53 -1.78 -12.25
CA VAL A 52 0.64 -1.38 -13.66
C VAL A 52 1.93 -0.61 -13.92
N VAL A 53 2.23 0.41 -13.11
CA VAL A 53 3.43 1.25 -13.28
C VAL A 53 4.69 0.40 -13.14
N THR A 54 4.80 -0.36 -12.05
CA THR A 54 5.95 -1.22 -11.77
C THR A 54 6.13 -2.29 -12.85
N ALA A 55 5.04 -2.87 -13.38
CA ALA A 55 5.15 -3.84 -14.48
C ALA A 55 5.68 -3.23 -15.76
N ALA A 56 5.24 -2.02 -16.10
CA ALA A 56 5.74 -1.30 -17.28
C ALA A 56 7.23 -0.98 -17.13
N GLU A 57 7.66 -0.46 -15.98
CA GLU A 57 9.08 -0.20 -15.70
C GLU A 57 9.91 -1.48 -15.83
N ILE A 58 9.46 -2.57 -15.19
CA ILE A 58 10.16 -3.86 -15.22
C ILE A 58 10.23 -4.42 -16.64
N TYR A 59 9.14 -4.33 -17.42
CA TYR A 59 9.12 -4.77 -18.81
C TYR A 59 10.21 -4.08 -19.63
N PHE A 60 10.31 -2.75 -19.55
CA PHE A 60 11.32 -2.00 -20.29
C PHE A 60 12.75 -2.31 -19.80
N GLU A 61 12.96 -2.50 -18.50
CA GLU A 61 14.28 -2.88 -17.98
C GLU A 61 14.70 -4.29 -18.41
N HIS A 62 13.76 -5.24 -18.47
CA HIS A 62 14.04 -6.63 -18.88
C HIS A 62 14.24 -6.75 -20.39
N ASP A 63 13.50 -5.97 -21.18
CA ASP A 63 13.67 -5.88 -22.63
C ASP A 63 15.04 -5.32 -22.99
N LYS A 64 15.43 -4.17 -22.40
CA LYS A 64 16.76 -3.55 -22.58
C LYS A 64 17.90 -4.49 -22.18
N ALA A 65 17.73 -5.24 -21.10
CA ALA A 65 18.73 -6.18 -20.61
C ALA A 65 18.79 -7.50 -21.40
N SER A 66 17.81 -7.75 -22.28
CA SER A 66 17.74 -8.93 -23.16
C SER A 66 17.96 -10.26 -22.41
N PHE A 67 17.26 -10.45 -21.30
CA PHE A 67 17.45 -11.63 -20.45
C PHE A 67 17.04 -12.93 -21.15
N GLY A 68 17.95 -13.92 -21.19
CA GLY A 68 17.67 -15.26 -21.71
C GLY A 68 16.93 -16.19 -20.72
N ASN A 69 16.95 -15.87 -19.42
CA ASN A 69 16.26 -16.66 -18.41
C ASN A 69 14.77 -16.29 -18.34
N ARG A 70 13.89 -17.22 -18.74
CA ARG A 70 12.43 -17.03 -18.71
C ARG A 70 11.89 -16.68 -17.33
N TRP A 71 12.51 -17.15 -16.24
CA TRP A 71 12.05 -16.85 -14.88
C TRP A 71 12.12 -15.35 -14.55
N MET A 72 12.97 -14.59 -15.23
CA MET A 72 13.07 -13.13 -15.03
C MET A 72 11.83 -12.39 -15.54
N TRP A 73 10.99 -13.03 -16.36
CA TRP A 73 9.71 -12.46 -16.80
C TRP A 73 8.56 -12.67 -15.82
N ALA A 74 8.76 -13.45 -14.75
CA ALA A 74 7.77 -13.63 -13.68
C ALA A 74 7.25 -12.30 -13.09
N PRO A 75 8.10 -11.33 -12.68
CA PRO A 75 7.62 -10.04 -12.17
C PRO A 75 6.78 -9.26 -13.19
N VAL A 76 7.05 -9.38 -14.50
CA VAL A 76 6.25 -8.74 -15.55
C VAL A 76 4.83 -9.32 -15.59
N ILE A 77 4.69 -10.64 -15.47
CA ILE A 77 3.39 -11.33 -15.45
C ILE A 77 2.61 -11.05 -14.16
N LEU A 78 3.31 -10.96 -13.03
CA LEU A 78 2.69 -10.66 -11.74
C LEU A 78 2.11 -9.25 -11.66
N GLY A 79 2.60 -8.32 -12.47
CA GLY A 79 2.04 -6.98 -12.65
C GLY A 79 0.56 -6.95 -13.00
N PRO A 80 0.15 -7.46 -14.19
CA PRO A 80 -1.25 -7.59 -14.57
C PRO A 80 -2.11 -8.35 -13.55
N ILE A 81 -1.56 -9.41 -12.92
CA ILE A 81 -2.27 -10.16 -11.87
C ILE A 81 -2.57 -9.26 -10.66
N GLY A 82 -1.57 -8.51 -10.19
CA GLY A 82 -1.72 -7.54 -9.11
C GLY A 82 -2.69 -6.41 -9.47
N ALA A 83 -2.64 -5.93 -10.72
CA ALA A 83 -3.55 -4.92 -11.24
C ALA A 83 -5.02 -5.38 -11.18
N VAL A 84 -5.30 -6.56 -11.74
CA VAL A 84 -6.64 -7.16 -11.74
C VAL A 84 -7.12 -7.43 -10.33
N ALA A 85 -6.27 -8.00 -9.46
CA ALA A 85 -6.62 -8.29 -8.08
C ALA A 85 -6.90 -7.03 -7.26
N GLY A 86 -6.12 -5.95 -7.46
CA GLY A 86 -6.32 -4.66 -6.82
C GLY A 86 -7.62 -3.97 -7.27
N VAL A 87 -7.91 -3.97 -8.57
CA VAL A 87 -9.19 -3.46 -9.11
C VAL A 87 -10.36 -4.27 -8.54
N ALA A 88 -10.28 -5.59 -8.57
CA ALA A 88 -11.30 -6.47 -8.00
C ALA A 88 -11.51 -6.19 -6.50
N GLY A 89 -10.43 -6.03 -5.72
CA GLY A 89 -10.51 -5.70 -4.29
C GLY A 89 -11.14 -4.32 -4.01
N PHE A 90 -10.86 -3.34 -4.85
CA PHE A 90 -11.47 -2.02 -4.76
C PHE A 90 -13.01 -2.09 -4.88
N PHE A 91 -13.52 -2.85 -5.84
CA PHE A 91 -14.96 -2.97 -6.09
C PHE A 91 -15.65 -4.03 -5.21
N SER A 92 -14.97 -5.12 -4.85
CA SER A 92 -15.53 -6.25 -4.11
C SER A 92 -14.81 -6.51 -2.79
N ARG A 93 -15.57 -6.50 -1.68
CA ARG A 93 -15.05 -6.88 -0.36
C ARG A 93 -14.56 -8.32 -0.37
N THR A 94 -15.29 -9.23 -1.04
CA THR A 94 -14.89 -10.64 -1.12
C THR A 94 -13.53 -10.77 -1.78
N ALA A 95 -13.34 -10.14 -2.94
CA ALA A 95 -12.06 -10.18 -3.65
C ALA A 95 -10.91 -9.56 -2.83
N ALA A 96 -11.17 -8.46 -2.10
CA ALA A 96 -10.18 -7.85 -1.21
C ALA A 96 -9.73 -8.77 -0.07
N LYS A 97 -10.55 -9.77 0.31
CA LYS A 97 -10.26 -10.73 1.38
C LYS A 97 -9.86 -12.12 0.88
N THR A 98 -9.92 -12.37 -0.43
CA THR A 98 -9.58 -13.68 -1.02
C THR A 98 -8.52 -13.56 -2.11
N ALA A 99 -8.85 -13.00 -3.26
CA ALA A 99 -7.96 -12.95 -4.42
C ALA A 99 -6.78 -11.98 -4.21
N LEU A 100 -7.06 -10.78 -3.67
CA LEU A 100 -6.04 -9.76 -3.42
C LEU A 100 -4.90 -10.25 -2.52
N PRO A 101 -5.13 -10.84 -1.33
CA PRO A 101 -4.02 -11.30 -0.48
C PRO A 101 -3.20 -12.42 -1.12
N ILE A 102 -3.82 -13.32 -1.90
CA ILE A 102 -3.09 -14.38 -2.60
C ILE A 102 -2.15 -13.79 -3.65
N ALA A 103 -2.67 -12.95 -4.55
CA ALA A 103 -1.86 -12.26 -5.56
C ALA A 103 -0.75 -11.42 -4.91
N SER A 104 -1.09 -10.67 -3.86
CA SER A 104 -0.16 -9.81 -3.13
C SER A 104 0.95 -10.59 -2.43
N ALA A 105 0.64 -11.74 -1.82
CA ALA A 105 1.64 -12.62 -1.21
C ALA A 105 2.60 -13.17 -2.27
N THR A 106 2.10 -13.58 -3.44
CA THR A 106 2.94 -14.03 -4.55
C THR A 106 3.86 -12.90 -5.05
N ILE A 107 3.33 -11.68 -5.17
CA ILE A 107 4.11 -10.48 -5.56
C ILE A 107 5.21 -10.19 -4.52
N VAL A 108 4.89 -10.22 -3.22
CA VAL A 108 5.88 -10.04 -2.14
C VAL A 108 6.96 -11.12 -2.20
N ALA A 109 6.57 -12.38 -2.35
CA ALA A 109 7.54 -13.49 -2.44
C ALA A 109 8.48 -13.32 -3.64
N ASN A 110 7.96 -12.94 -4.80
CA ASN A 110 8.75 -12.69 -6.00
C ASN A 110 9.66 -11.45 -5.85
N GLY A 111 9.15 -10.36 -5.26
CA GLY A 111 9.92 -9.16 -4.96
C GLY A 111 11.09 -9.44 -4.01
N LEU A 112 10.84 -10.16 -2.91
CA LEU A 112 11.90 -10.54 -1.96
C LEU A 112 12.94 -11.48 -2.60
N GLN A 113 12.50 -12.43 -3.43
CA GLN A 113 13.41 -13.25 -4.23
C GLN A 113 14.27 -12.37 -5.15
N GLY A 114 13.67 -11.40 -5.84
CA GLY A 114 14.37 -10.45 -6.69
C GLY A 114 15.40 -9.61 -5.93
N VAL A 115 15.06 -9.11 -4.74
CA VAL A 115 15.98 -8.35 -3.88
C VAL A 115 17.20 -9.20 -3.54
N TRP A 116 17.01 -10.46 -3.15
CA TRP A 116 18.10 -11.37 -2.85
C TRP A 116 18.98 -11.65 -4.09
N LEU A 117 18.36 -11.93 -5.25
CA LEU A 117 19.08 -12.19 -6.50
C LEU A 117 19.87 -10.96 -6.96
N HIS A 118 19.29 -9.78 -6.87
CA HIS A 118 19.93 -8.53 -7.28
C HIS A 118 21.08 -8.18 -6.34
N ALA A 119 20.88 -8.29 -5.02
CA ALA A 119 21.94 -8.12 -4.04
C ALA A 119 23.10 -9.09 -4.30
N ARG A 120 22.81 -10.38 -4.51
CA ARG A 120 23.83 -11.37 -4.88
C ARG A 120 24.60 -10.96 -6.14
N GLY A 121 23.90 -10.50 -7.18
CA GLY A 121 24.51 -10.04 -8.43
C GLY A 121 25.42 -8.82 -8.25
N ILE A 122 25.05 -7.88 -7.38
CA ILE A 122 25.91 -6.73 -6.99
C ILE A 122 27.19 -7.22 -6.32
N GLY A 123 27.08 -8.18 -5.40
CA GLY A 123 28.23 -8.78 -4.72
C GLY A 123 29.16 -9.59 -5.64
N GLN A 124 28.66 -10.06 -6.79
CA GLN A 124 29.42 -10.83 -7.78
C GLN A 124 30.20 -9.98 -8.77
N LYS A 125 29.98 -8.66 -8.80
CA LYS A 125 30.75 -7.75 -9.66
C LYS A 125 32.19 -7.56 -9.18
N PRO A 126 33.10 -7.06 -10.05
CA PRO A 126 34.48 -6.77 -9.67
C PRO A 126 34.59 -5.91 -8.40
N GLY A 127 35.47 -6.33 -7.48
CA GLY A 127 35.63 -5.71 -6.16
C GLY A 127 34.51 -6.03 -5.16
N GLY A 128 33.45 -6.76 -5.58
CA GLY A 128 32.33 -7.20 -4.76
C GLY A 128 31.71 -6.08 -3.92
N TRP A 129 31.34 -6.43 -2.69
CA TRP A 129 30.75 -5.49 -1.73
C TRP A 129 31.69 -4.36 -1.29
N ARG A 130 33.01 -4.51 -1.45
CA ARG A 130 33.98 -3.44 -1.14
C ARG A 130 33.89 -2.29 -2.15
N ASN A 131 33.36 -2.56 -3.34
CA ASN A 131 33.11 -1.57 -4.38
C ASN A 131 31.60 -1.27 -4.54
N LEU A 132 30.86 -1.23 -3.42
CA LEU A 132 29.40 -1.16 -3.42
C LEU A 132 28.84 0.02 -4.23
N ARG A 133 29.43 1.21 -4.12
CA ARG A 133 28.90 2.41 -4.81
C ARG A 133 28.85 2.20 -6.32
N TYR A 134 29.96 1.76 -6.91
CA TYR A 134 30.04 1.46 -8.34
C TYR A 134 29.15 0.28 -8.72
N ASN A 135 29.11 -0.77 -7.90
CA ASN A 135 28.34 -1.97 -8.21
C ASN A 135 26.83 -1.79 -8.03
N LEU A 136 26.36 -0.82 -7.23
CA LEU A 136 24.95 -0.44 -7.16
C LEU A 136 24.48 0.24 -8.45
N GLU A 137 25.33 1.06 -9.05
CA GLU A 137 25.01 1.78 -10.30
C GLU A 137 25.13 0.87 -11.52
N MET A 138 26.21 0.10 -11.59
CA MET A 138 26.50 -0.75 -12.75
C MET A 138 25.85 -2.13 -12.67
N GLY A 139 25.29 -2.49 -11.51
CA GLY A 139 24.72 -3.81 -11.21
C GLY A 139 23.24 -3.93 -11.45
N PRO A 140 22.67 -5.11 -11.14
CA PRO A 140 21.23 -5.30 -11.18
C PRO A 140 20.53 -4.25 -10.32
N PRO A 141 19.43 -3.64 -10.79
CA PRO A 141 18.79 -2.52 -10.10
C PRO A 141 18.12 -3.01 -8.82
N LEU A 142 18.72 -2.76 -7.65
CA LEU A 142 18.22 -3.31 -6.37
C LEU A 142 16.85 -2.75 -5.97
N LEU A 143 16.53 -1.51 -6.40
CA LEU A 143 15.28 -0.84 -6.05
C LEU A 143 14.07 -1.39 -6.81
N ALA A 144 14.25 -1.93 -8.02
CA ALA A 144 13.16 -2.49 -8.82
C ALA A 144 12.42 -3.64 -8.10
N PRO A 145 13.08 -4.71 -7.62
CA PRO A 145 12.39 -5.77 -6.87
C PRO A 145 11.90 -5.32 -5.48
N LEU A 146 12.49 -4.27 -4.91
CA LEU A 146 11.97 -3.67 -3.67
C LEU A 146 10.63 -2.97 -3.92
N LEU A 147 10.48 -2.27 -5.05
CA LEU A 147 9.22 -1.65 -5.47
C LEU A 147 8.14 -2.71 -5.72
N VAL A 148 8.48 -3.84 -6.35
CA VAL A 148 7.56 -5.00 -6.48
C VAL A 148 7.07 -5.45 -5.10
N THR A 149 8.00 -5.59 -4.15
CA THR A 149 7.67 -5.99 -2.77
C THR A 149 6.72 -4.98 -2.11
N LEU A 150 6.95 -3.68 -2.29
CA LEU A 150 6.09 -2.63 -1.75
C LEU A 150 4.66 -2.70 -2.34
N VAL A 151 4.54 -2.90 -3.64
CA VAL A 151 3.23 -3.04 -4.32
C VAL A 151 2.45 -4.22 -3.74
N GLY A 152 3.08 -5.40 -3.61
CA GLY A 152 2.45 -6.55 -2.96
C GLY A 152 2.14 -6.27 -1.47
N GLY A 153 3.02 -5.58 -0.76
CA GLY A 153 2.82 -5.19 0.64
C GLY A 153 1.56 -4.35 0.85
N MET A 154 1.30 -3.38 -0.04
CA MET A 154 0.05 -2.59 0.00
C MET A 154 -1.19 -3.47 -0.10
N GLY A 155 -1.18 -4.48 -0.99
CA GLY A 155 -2.32 -5.38 -1.16
C GLY A 155 -2.53 -6.33 0.02
N LEU A 156 -1.45 -6.77 0.69
CA LEU A 156 -1.55 -7.50 1.95
C LEU A 156 -2.13 -6.63 3.07
N LEU A 157 -1.69 -5.37 3.19
CA LEU A 157 -2.24 -4.43 4.15
C LEU A 157 -3.72 -4.14 3.87
N ALA A 158 -4.12 -4.02 2.60
CA ALA A 158 -5.53 -3.88 2.22
C ALA A 158 -6.38 -5.05 2.75
N ALA A 159 -5.85 -6.27 2.66
CA ALA A 159 -6.57 -7.48 3.08
C ALA A 159 -6.84 -7.54 4.59
N ILE A 160 -6.03 -6.90 5.43
CA ILE A 160 -6.24 -6.87 6.89
C ILE A 160 -6.96 -5.61 7.39
N LEU A 161 -6.92 -4.51 6.63
CA LEU A 161 -7.55 -3.26 7.01
C LEU A 161 -9.06 -3.25 6.73
N ARG A 162 -9.75 -2.27 7.32
CA ARG A 162 -11.19 -2.11 7.17
C ARG A 162 -11.51 -1.35 5.89
N ARG A 163 -12.67 -1.66 5.31
CA ARG A 163 -13.23 -0.91 4.19
C ARG A 163 -13.66 0.50 4.60
N GLU A 164 -13.30 1.47 3.76
CA GLU A 164 -13.79 2.85 3.79
C GLU A 164 -15.31 2.85 3.62
N LYS A 165 -15.98 3.71 4.39
CA LYS A 165 -17.42 3.99 4.26
C LYS A 165 -17.60 5.19 3.35
#